data_AF-A0A382WDZ9-F1
#
_entry.id   AF-A0A382WDZ9-F1
#
_cell.length_a   1.000
_cell.length_b   1.000
_cell.length_c   1.000
_cell.angle_alpha   90.00
_cell.angle_beta   90.00
_cell.angle_gamma   90.00
#
_symmetry.space_group_name_H-M   'P 1'
#
loop_
_entity.id
_entity.type
_entity.pdbx_description
1 polymer ?
#
loop_
_entity_poly.entity_id
_entity_poly.type
_entity_poly.pdbx_seq_one_letter_code
_entity_poly.pdbx_strand_id
1 'polypeptide(L)'
;VDPFERGAVLSETDCRALLRKHAGDNVAFEPGLLVPATKQQILTRMLGNLKRIYVQMRSFPQGRAITELLLAINPSALSELRDRGLLAYPLNDHTAALRDLETYLQFASRENRTSEEGQEERTEIWSHVKALRRRVASLN
;
A
#
# COMPACT_ATOMS: atom_id res chain seq x y z
N VAL A 1 -22.22 6.62 7.39
CA VAL A 1 -21.81 7.86 6.71
C VAL A 1 -20.91 7.46 5.56
N ASP A 2 -21.27 7.81 4.33
CA ASP A 2 -20.45 7.54 3.14
C ASP A 2 -19.49 8.71 2.88
N PRO A 3 -18.18 8.52 3.07
CA PRO A 3 -17.20 9.59 2.86
C PRO A 3 -16.96 9.92 1.37
N PHE A 4 -17.40 9.08 0.44
CA PHE A 4 -17.27 9.33 -1.00
C PHE A 4 -18.47 10.08 -1.57
N GLU A 5 -19.62 10.01 -0.90
CA GLU A 5 -20.87 10.70 -1.27
C GLU A 5 -21.21 11.80 -0.26
N ARG A 6 -20.25 12.72 -0.04
CA ARG A 6 -20.42 13.94 0.78
C ARG A 6 -20.93 13.71 2.20
N GLY A 7 -20.67 12.53 2.78
CA GLY A 7 -21.12 12.19 4.12
C GLY A 7 -22.58 11.71 4.20
N ALA A 8 -23.15 11.19 3.12
CA ALA A 8 -24.51 10.65 3.11
C ALA A 8 -24.71 9.61 4.24
N VAL A 9 -25.85 9.68 4.93
CA VAL A 9 -26.22 8.66 5.92
C VAL A 9 -26.85 7.50 5.17
N LEU A 10 -26.20 6.33 5.25
CA LEU A 10 -26.64 5.11 4.60
C LEU A 10 -27.33 4.20 5.61
N SER A 11 -28.43 3.57 5.18
CA SER A 11 -29.01 2.43 5.87
C SER A 11 -28.15 1.17 5.68
N GLU A 12 -28.43 0.12 6.44
CA GLU A 12 -27.78 -1.18 6.22
C GLU A 12 -28.04 -1.72 4.81
N THR A 13 -29.26 -1.54 4.29
CA THR A 13 -29.62 -1.95 2.93
C THR A 13 -28.77 -1.24 1.89
N ASP A 14 -28.52 0.06 2.07
CA ASP A 14 -27.65 0.84 1.20
C ASP A 14 -26.19 0.36 1.29
N CYS A 15 -25.70 0.06 2.50
CA CYS A 15 -24.36 -0.51 2.70
C CYS A 15 -24.21 -1.88 2.03
N ARG A 16 -25.24 -2.74 2.06
CA ARG A 16 -25.26 -4.03 1.35
C ARG A 16 -25.19 -3.84 -0.16
N ALA A 17 -25.94 -2.89 -0.70
CA ALA A 17 -25.89 -2.55 -2.12
C ALA A 17 -24.51 -2.01 -2.53
N LEU A 18 -23.91 -1.16 -1.69
CA LEU A 18 -22.56 -0.64 -1.90
C LEU A 18 -21.50 -1.74 -1.89
N LEU A 19 -21.60 -2.69 -0.95
CA LEU A 19 -20.71 -3.85 -0.88
C LEU A 19 -20.78 -4.68 -2.16
N ARG A 20 -21.98 -5.01 -2.64
CA ARG A 20 -22.17 -5.77 -3.89
C ARG A 20 -21.61 -5.02 -5.10
N LYS A 21 -21.85 -3.72 -5.19
CA LYS A 21 -21.35 -2.87 -6.27
C LYS A 21 -19.81 -2.90 -6.39
N HIS A 22 -19.10 -2.95 -5.26
CA HIS A 22 -17.64 -2.83 -5.25
C HIS A 22 -16.89 -4.16 -5.07
N ALA A 23 -17.50 -5.16 -4.41
CA ALA A 23 -16.86 -6.43 -4.08
C ALA A 23 -17.51 -7.63 -4.82
N GLY A 24 -18.60 -7.40 -5.55
CA GLY A 24 -19.35 -8.42 -6.30
C GLY A 24 -20.47 -9.08 -5.48
N ASP A 25 -21.38 -9.76 -6.18
CA ASP A 25 -22.60 -10.33 -5.59
C ASP A 25 -22.36 -11.52 -4.66
N ASN A 26 -21.21 -12.19 -4.78
CA ASN A 26 -20.87 -13.37 -3.98
C ASN A 26 -20.32 -13.04 -2.59
N VAL A 27 -20.10 -11.77 -2.28
CA VAL A 27 -19.54 -11.36 -0.98
C VAL A 27 -20.64 -11.32 0.07
N ALA A 28 -20.46 -12.10 1.14
CA ALA A 28 -21.35 -12.11 2.29
C ALA A 28 -21.27 -10.78 3.05
N PHE A 29 -22.43 -10.25 3.43
CA PHE A 29 -22.49 -9.10 4.31
C PHE A 29 -22.38 -9.56 5.75
N GLU A 30 -21.33 -9.11 6.44
CA GLU A 30 -21.10 -9.38 7.85
C GLU A 30 -21.46 -8.16 8.70
N PRO A 31 -22.24 -8.30 9.80
CA PRO A 31 -22.59 -7.18 10.67
C PRO A 31 -21.38 -6.41 11.22
N GLY A 32 -20.24 -7.10 11.37
CA GLY A 32 -18.97 -6.49 11.78
C GLY A 32 -18.46 -5.39 10.83
N LEU A 33 -18.92 -5.34 9.57
CA LEU A 33 -18.58 -4.29 8.62
C LEU A 33 -19.17 -2.91 8.99
N LEU A 34 -20.17 -2.88 9.88
CA LEU A 34 -20.79 -1.65 10.37
C LEU A 34 -20.18 -1.14 11.68
N VAL A 35 -19.17 -1.82 12.22
CA VAL A 35 -18.46 -1.36 13.42
C VAL A 35 -17.84 0.03 13.13
N PRO A 36 -17.95 1.00 14.05
CA PRO A 36 -17.37 2.32 13.86
C PRO A 36 -15.88 2.25 13.54
N ALA A 37 -15.47 2.94 12.47
CA ALA A 37 -14.07 3.03 12.11
C ALA A 37 -13.27 3.74 13.22
N THR A 38 -12.12 3.15 13.59
CA THR A 38 -11.21 3.77 14.56
C THR A 38 -10.49 4.97 13.94
N LYS A 39 -9.99 5.87 14.79
CA LYS A 39 -9.17 7.01 14.35
C LYS A 39 -7.97 6.56 13.48
N GLN A 40 -7.35 5.44 13.85
CA GLN A 40 -6.23 4.87 13.10
C GLN A 40 -6.66 4.38 11.71
N GLN A 41 -7.79 3.68 11.61
CA GLN A 41 -8.33 3.22 10.31
C GLN A 41 -8.66 4.41 9.40
N ILE A 42 -9.27 5.47 9.96
CA ILE A 42 -9.57 6.71 9.22
C ILE A 42 -8.27 7.36 8.71
N LEU A 43 -7.27 7.52 9.57
CA LEU A 43 -5.98 8.10 9.19
C LEU A 43 -5.27 7.29 8.10
N THR A 44 -5.20 5.97 8.26
CA THR A 44 -4.62 5.08 7.25
C THR A 44 -5.32 5.23 5.89
N ARG A 45 -6.66 5.33 5.88
CA ARG A 45 -7.42 5.53 4.63
C ARG A 45 -7.11 6.87 3.98
N MET A 46 -7.09 7.95 4.76
CA MET A 46 -6.83 9.30 4.25
C MET A 46 -5.40 9.45 3.73
N LEU A 47 -4.42 8.91 4.45
CA LEU A 47 -3.02 8.88 4.01
C LEU A 47 -2.87 8.01 2.75
N GLY A 48 -3.50 6.84 2.68
CA GLY A 48 -3.48 6.02 1.47
C GLY A 48 -4.05 6.73 0.24
N ASN A 49 -5.13 7.51 0.41
CA ASN A 49 -5.67 8.34 -0.67
C ASN A 49 -4.69 9.43 -1.10
N LEU A 50 -4.07 10.11 -0.13
CA LEU A 50 -3.10 11.18 -0.39
C LEU A 50 -1.82 10.65 -1.07
N LYS A 51 -1.32 9.48 -0.66
CA LYS A 51 -0.20 8.79 -1.31
C LYS A 51 -0.51 8.58 -2.79
N ARG A 52 -1.69 8.00 -3.11
CA ARG A 52 -2.09 7.73 -4.50
C ARG A 52 -2.09 9.00 -5.36
N ILE A 53 -2.62 10.09 -4.82
CA ILE A 53 -2.64 11.40 -5.50
C ILE A 53 -1.21 11.88 -5.78
N TYR A 54 -0.32 11.90 -4.77
CA TYR A 54 1.05 12.35 -4.95
C TYR A 54 1.85 11.47 -5.92
N VAL A 55 1.67 10.15 -5.87
CA VAL A 55 2.31 9.22 -6.82
C VAL A 55 1.82 9.48 -8.25
N GLN A 56 0.51 9.65 -8.45
CA GLN A 56 -0.07 9.98 -9.76
C GLN A 56 0.46 11.31 -10.30
N MET A 57 0.67 12.31 -9.42
CA MET A 57 1.28 13.59 -9.76
C MET A 57 2.81 13.52 -9.92
N ARG A 58 3.43 12.35 -9.80
CA ARG A 58 4.90 12.16 -9.76
C ARG A 58 5.60 13.00 -8.69
N SER A 59 4.87 13.39 -7.65
CA SER A 59 5.37 14.09 -6.46
C SER A 59 5.97 13.06 -5.50
N PHE A 60 7.08 12.44 -5.92
CA PHE A 60 7.71 11.33 -5.20
C PHE A 60 8.21 11.67 -3.79
N PRO A 61 8.76 12.88 -3.50
CA PRO A 61 9.11 13.24 -2.13
C PRO A 61 7.91 13.21 -1.18
N GLN A 62 6.78 13.76 -1.62
CA GLN A 62 5.54 13.77 -0.85
C GLN A 62 4.96 12.36 -0.72
N GLY A 63 4.97 11.58 -1.82
CA GLY A 63 4.58 10.16 -1.78
C GLY A 63 5.37 9.38 -0.73
N ARG A 64 6.71 9.53 -0.70
CA ARG A 64 7.58 8.89 0.28
C ARG A 64 7.26 9.33 1.71
N ALA A 65 7.06 10.62 1.94
CA ALA A 65 6.70 11.14 3.26
C ALA A 65 5.37 10.54 3.78
N ILE A 66 4.37 10.39 2.91
CA ILE A 66 3.11 9.74 3.28
C ILE A 66 3.31 8.26 3.59
N THR A 67 4.14 7.55 2.82
CA THR A 67 4.49 6.15 3.12
C THR A 67 5.20 6.00 4.46
N GLU A 68 6.06 6.94 4.84
CA GLU A 68 6.71 6.94 6.16
C GLU A 68 5.69 7.12 7.30
N LEU A 69 4.68 7.99 7.12
CA LEU A 69 3.58 8.12 8.07
C LEU A 69 2.74 6.84 8.17
N LEU A 70 2.46 6.17 7.04
CA LEU A 70 1.74 4.90 7.03
C LEU A 70 2.51 3.80 7.76
N LEU A 71 3.84 3.73 7.59
CA LEU A 71 4.71 2.82 8.33
C LEU A 71 4.82 3.17 9.82
N ALA A 72 4.74 4.45 10.19
CA ALA A 72 4.68 4.84 11.60
C ALA A 72 3.37 4.37 12.26
N ILE A 73 2.26 4.31 11.50
CA ILE A 73 0.98 3.79 11.97
C ILE A 73 0.97 2.27 12.04
N ASN A 74 1.51 1.59 11.02
CA ASN A 74 1.62 0.14 10.97
C ASN A 74 2.99 -0.28 10.41
N PRO A 75 3.97 -0.55 11.28
CA PRO A 75 5.32 -0.94 10.86
C PRO A 75 5.37 -2.26 10.07
N SER A 76 4.35 -3.11 10.23
CA SER A 76 4.26 -4.42 9.57
C SER A 76 3.58 -4.35 8.20
N ALA A 77 3.20 -3.15 7.72
CA ALA A 77 2.57 -2.99 6.41
C ALA A 77 3.59 -3.20 5.27
N LEU A 78 3.72 -4.45 4.81
CA LEU A 78 4.70 -4.83 3.76
C LEU A 78 4.50 -4.06 2.45
N SER A 79 3.25 -3.75 2.08
CA SER A 79 2.95 -2.92 0.91
C SER A 79 3.58 -1.53 1.03
N GLU A 80 3.56 -0.93 2.22
CA GLU A 80 4.14 0.39 2.46
C GLU A 80 5.67 0.34 2.49
N LEU A 81 6.24 -0.76 3.01
CA LEU A 81 7.68 -0.97 2.95
C LEU A 81 8.19 -1.08 1.50
N ARG A 82 7.49 -1.87 0.67
CA ARG A 82 7.75 -1.98 -0.76
C ARG A 82 7.64 -0.62 -1.46
N ASP A 83 6.55 0.09 -1.22
CA ASP A 83 6.28 1.39 -1.85
C ASP A 83 7.35 2.43 -1.46
N ARG A 84 7.84 2.44 -0.21
CA ARG A 84 8.93 3.33 0.22
C ARG A 84 10.21 3.05 -0.55
N GLY A 85 10.53 1.77 -0.74
CA GLY A 85 11.68 1.34 -1.54
C GLY A 85 11.58 1.75 -3.01
N LEU A 86 10.41 1.59 -3.62
CA LEU A 86 10.15 2.01 -5.01
C LEU A 86 10.22 3.53 -5.18
N LEU A 87 9.67 4.29 -4.23
CA LEU A 87 9.68 5.75 -4.24
C LEU A 87 11.05 6.36 -3.94
N ALA A 88 11.93 5.64 -3.26
CA ALA A 88 13.32 6.06 -3.02
C ALA A 88 14.17 6.04 -4.31
N TYR A 89 13.82 5.19 -5.29
CA TYR A 89 14.54 5.08 -6.57
C TYR A 89 14.59 6.39 -7.38
N PRO A 90 13.46 7.05 -7.73
CA PRO A 90 13.48 8.32 -8.45
C PRO A 90 14.08 9.49 -7.66
N LEU A 91 14.28 9.31 -6.34
CA LEU A 91 14.91 10.29 -5.45
C LEU A 91 16.43 10.10 -5.33
N ASN A 92 17.02 9.18 -6.11
CA ASN A 92 18.43 8.80 -6.07
C ASN A 92 18.91 8.25 -4.71
N ASP A 93 17.99 7.87 -3.83
CA ASP A 93 18.31 7.23 -2.55
C ASP A 93 18.37 5.70 -2.73
N HIS A 94 19.37 5.27 -3.51
CA HIS A 94 19.52 3.88 -3.92
C HIS A 94 19.79 2.94 -2.74
N THR A 95 20.46 3.43 -1.69
CA THR A 95 20.75 2.66 -0.47
C THR A 95 19.48 2.38 0.32
N ALA A 96 18.62 3.39 0.53
CA ALA A 96 17.34 3.17 1.20
C ALA A 96 16.41 2.29 0.35
N ALA A 97 16.38 2.51 -0.97
CA ALA A 97 15.60 1.70 -1.90
C ALA A 97 15.99 0.22 -1.79
N LEU A 98 17.29 -0.07 -1.86
CA LEU A 98 17.80 -1.44 -1.78
C LEU A 98 17.42 -2.11 -0.45
N ARG A 99 17.68 -1.42 0.67
CA ARG A 99 17.39 -1.94 2.01
C ARG A 99 15.92 -2.31 2.17
N ASP A 100 15.02 -1.39 1.79
CA ASP A 100 13.58 -1.58 2.00
C ASP A 100 13.02 -2.69 1.10
N LEU A 101 13.45 -2.76 -0.17
CA LEU A 101 13.01 -3.81 -1.10
C LEU A 101 13.56 -5.20 -0.74
N GLU A 102 14.81 -5.29 -0.26
CA GLU A 102 15.36 -6.55 0.25
C GLU A 102 14.60 -7.04 1.49
N THR A 103 14.28 -6.12 2.40
CA THR A 103 13.49 -6.42 3.59
C THR A 103 12.08 -6.89 3.21
N TYR A 104 11.42 -6.19 2.28
CA TYR A 104 10.12 -6.63 1.73
C TYR A 104 10.19 -8.05 1.15
N LEU A 105 11.18 -8.37 0.31
CA LEU A 105 11.32 -9.70 -0.29
C LEU A 105 11.54 -10.79 0.78
N GLN A 106 12.28 -10.48 1.84
CA GLN A 106 12.51 -11.40 2.96
C GLN A 106 11.18 -11.77 3.65
N PHE A 107 10.32 -10.79 3.94
CA PHE A 107 9.03 -11.04 4.58
C PHE A 107 7.98 -11.61 3.63
N ALA A 108 7.87 -11.10 2.41
CA ALA A 108 6.90 -11.57 1.41
C ALA A 108 7.11 -13.06 1.06
N SER A 109 8.36 -13.53 1.07
CA SER A 109 8.68 -14.95 0.86
C SER A 109 8.12 -15.89 1.95
N ARG A 110 7.82 -15.36 3.14
CA ARG A 110 7.28 -16.12 4.27
C ARG A 110 5.75 -16.18 4.25
N GLU A 111 5.10 -15.09 3.82
CA GLU A 111 3.65 -14.90 3.89
C GLU A 111 2.88 -15.50 2.70
N ASN A 112 3.42 -15.42 1.47
CA ASN A 112 2.60 -15.58 0.27
C ASN A 112 3.14 -16.65 -0.68
N ARG A 113 2.87 -17.93 -0.39
CA ARG A 113 3.38 -19.05 -1.21
C ARG A 113 2.53 -19.37 -2.46
N THR A 114 1.28 -18.87 -2.55
CA THR A 114 0.29 -19.51 -3.44
C THR A 114 -0.45 -18.63 -4.46
N SER A 115 -0.34 -17.28 -4.44
CA SER A 115 -0.97 -16.44 -5.48
C SER A 115 -0.02 -16.11 -6.64
N GLU A 116 -0.52 -16.24 -7.88
CA GLU A 116 0.23 -15.90 -9.11
C GLU A 116 0.61 -14.40 -9.13
N GLU A 117 -0.31 -13.51 -8.82
CA GLU A 117 -0.07 -12.05 -8.72
C GLU A 117 1.05 -11.71 -7.72
N GLY A 118 1.11 -12.43 -6.59
CA GLY A 118 2.16 -12.23 -5.58
C GLY A 118 3.53 -12.72 -6.06
N GLN A 119 3.58 -13.71 -6.94
CA GLN A 119 4.82 -14.22 -7.54
C GLN A 119 5.35 -13.27 -8.62
N GLU A 120 4.46 -12.70 -9.44
CA GLU A 120 4.79 -11.68 -10.44
C GLU A 120 5.38 -10.44 -9.77
N GLU A 121 4.68 -9.87 -8.77
CA GLU A 121 5.17 -8.70 -8.02
C GLU A 121 6.56 -8.96 -7.43
N ARG A 122 6.77 -10.12 -6.79
CA ARG A 122 8.08 -10.46 -6.22
C ARG A 122 9.18 -10.55 -7.28
N THR A 123 8.86 -11.06 -8.46
CA THR A 123 9.80 -11.17 -9.58
C THR A 123 10.19 -9.79 -10.09
N GLU A 124 9.21 -8.88 -10.22
CA GLU A 124 9.45 -7.48 -10.58
C GLU A 124 10.32 -6.78 -9.53
N ILE A 125 9.98 -6.89 -8.25
CA ILE A 125 10.77 -6.28 -7.16
C ILE A 125 12.20 -6.83 -7.12
N TRP A 126 12.37 -8.13 -7.37
CA TRP A 126 13.71 -8.72 -7.43
C TRP A 126 14.56 -8.19 -8.61
N SER A 127 13.92 -7.90 -9.75
CA SER A 127 14.59 -7.21 -10.88
C SER A 127 15.10 -5.82 -10.46
N HIS A 128 14.28 -5.06 -9.73
CA HIS A 128 14.68 -3.75 -9.19
C HIS A 128 15.85 -3.87 -8.21
N VAL A 129 15.83 -4.84 -7.30
CA VAL A 129 16.93 -5.12 -6.36
C VAL A 129 18.23 -5.43 -7.11
N LYS A 130 18.19 -6.25 -8.16
CA LYS A 130 19.37 -6.51 -9.00
C LYS A 130 19.94 -5.25 -9.64
N ALA A 131 19.08 -4.40 -10.19
CA ALA A 131 19.50 -3.13 -10.80
C ALA A 131 20.13 -2.20 -9.75
N LEU A 132 19.51 -2.08 -8.58
CA LEU A 132 20.00 -1.28 -7.45
C LEU A 132 21.35 -1.78 -6.94
N ARG A 133 21.55 -3.09 -6.78
CA ARG A 133 22.85 -3.65 -6.35
C ARG A 133 23.99 -3.27 -7.30
N ARG A 134 23.76 -3.34 -8.61
CA ARG A 134 24.76 -2.91 -9.62
C ARG A 134 25.07 -1.42 -9.49
N ARG A 135 24.03 -0.58 -9.32
CA ARG A 135 24.15 0.87 -9.16
C ARG A 135 24.94 1.25 -7.91
N VAL A 136 24.58 0.66 -6.76
CA VAL A 136 25.28 0.90 -5.48
C VAL A 136 26.73 0.43 -5.54
N ALA A 137 27.01 -0.72 -6.16
CA ALA A 137 28.38 -1.20 -6.35
C ALA A 137 29.23 -0.30 -7.27
N SER A 138 28.63 0.38 -8.24
CA SER A 138 29.33 1.33 -9.12
C SER A 138 29.62 2.70 -8.48
N LEU A 139 29.04 3.00 -7.32
CA LEU A 139 29.19 4.28 -6.61
C LEU A 139 30.20 4.22 -5.46
N ASN A 140 30.68 3.02 -5.11
CA ASN A 140 31.75 2.77 -4.13
C ASN A 140 33.06 2.48 -4.86
#